data_AF-A0A2H3B9T5-F1
#
_entry.id   AF-A0A2H3B9T5-F1
#
_cell.length_a   1.000
_cell.length_b   1.000
_cell.length_c   1.000
_cell.angle_alpha   90.00
_cell.angle_beta   90.00
_cell.angle_gamma   90.00
#
_symmetry.space_group_name_H-M   'P 1'
#
loop_
_entity.id
_entity.type
_entity.pdbx_description
1 polymer ?
#
loop_
_entity_poly.entity_id
_entity_poly.type
_entity_poly.pdbx_seq_one_letter_code
_entity_poly.pdbx_strand_id
1 'polypeptide(L)'
;IKTVYHPYSGLLPRIESLEEYNLGVAESNGEGVVASAIDPQPWRPFRSLLEFELCEFILDASLTNELMATLLNILERCSTEKNPTSDQSLAHLRYPKDISKLWDQASIHRTPFNKSTFTVNLKGKQHHYDVYHRSLWQWALDLIQDPILALHFTWDAVRLSKWNGKEFVRFRHEPWTADQFWNLQDTLPASGKPLAYILYADKTRLSSFGTAQGYPVVVRCANLPVDIRNGNGVGGGRAVGWLPIVPELPEHKRKPYFADFKREVWHAALNRILQPVYQASKLGEWVQVPGRSEPIHVFPVLLMLSADYEEQSIMALIRGSGGKKPCTICLVPDDEQYKLDVEYERRSRGQVRAVL
;
A
#
# COMPACT_ATOMS: atom_id res chain seq x y z
N ILE A 1 -4.08 27.29 15.08
CA ILE A 1 -3.51 25.96 15.37
C ILE A 1 -2.11 26.13 15.95
N LYS A 2 -1.73 25.29 16.92
CA LYS A 2 -0.35 25.18 17.41
C LYS A 2 0.28 23.92 16.83
N THR A 3 1.36 24.09 16.09
CA THR A 3 2.16 23.01 15.48
C THR A 3 3.49 22.92 16.20
N VAL A 4 3.78 21.76 16.78
CA VAL A 4 5.07 21.43 17.38
C VAL A 4 5.72 20.38 16.50
N TYR A 5 6.85 20.72 15.88
CA TYR A 5 7.57 19.80 15.02
C TYR A 5 8.47 18.86 15.83
N HIS A 6 8.73 17.67 15.29
CA HIS A 6 9.72 16.77 15.85
C HIS A 6 11.08 17.48 15.96
N PRO A 7 11.86 17.32 17.06
CA PRO A 7 13.16 17.97 17.22
C PRO A 7 14.12 17.74 16.05
N TYR A 8 14.08 16.56 15.44
CA TYR A 8 14.91 16.19 14.28
C TYR A 8 14.55 16.90 12.97
N SER A 9 13.44 17.65 12.93
CA SER A 9 13.12 18.52 11.79
C SER A 9 13.91 19.83 11.82
N GLY A 10 14.41 20.25 12.98
CA GLY A 10 15.04 21.56 13.17
C GLY A 10 14.09 22.76 13.10
N LEU A 11 12.77 22.52 12.95
CA LEU A 11 11.77 23.57 12.84
C LEU A 11 11.27 24.02 14.22
N LEU A 12 11.09 25.34 14.38
CA LEU A 12 10.52 25.90 15.60
C LEU A 12 8.99 25.71 15.64
N PRO A 13 8.40 25.56 16.84
CA PRO A 13 6.95 25.52 16.99
C PRO A 13 6.29 26.78 16.40
N ARG A 14 5.17 26.59 15.70
CA ARG A 14 4.40 27.66 15.08
C ARG A 14 3.00 27.73 15.69
N ILE A 15 2.48 28.95 15.83
CA ILE A 15 1.07 29.20 16.13
C ILE A 15 0.53 30.09 15.03
N GLU A 16 -0.56 29.67 14.42
CA GLU A 16 -1.22 30.34 13.29
C GLU A 16 -2.73 30.31 13.48
N SER A 17 -3.49 31.07 12.69
CA SER A 17 -4.95 30.98 12.70
C SER A 17 -5.44 29.62 12.16
N LEU A 18 -6.75 29.33 12.23
CA LEU A 18 -7.27 28.13 11.57
C LEU A 18 -7.27 28.28 10.03
N GLU A 19 -7.50 29.49 9.55
CA GLU A 19 -7.50 29.82 8.13
C GLU A 19 -6.10 29.68 7.53
N GLU A 20 -5.09 30.26 8.18
CA GLU A 20 -3.68 30.13 7.77
C GLU A 20 -3.22 28.67 7.76
N TYR A 21 -3.62 27.89 8.78
CA TYR A 21 -3.32 26.46 8.83
C TYR A 21 -3.94 25.71 7.65
N ASN A 22 -5.20 25.97 7.34
CA ASN A 22 -5.89 25.31 6.23
C ASN A 22 -5.30 25.72 4.87
N LEU A 23 -4.91 26.99 4.71
CA LEU A 23 -4.21 27.47 3.52
C LEU A 23 -2.85 26.81 3.36
N GLY A 24 -2.04 26.74 4.42
CA GLY A 24 -0.74 26.07 4.37
C GLY A 24 -0.84 24.57 4.05
N VAL A 25 -1.89 23.89 4.54
CA VAL A 25 -2.19 22.51 4.15
C VAL A 25 -2.55 22.43 2.66
N ALA A 26 -3.38 23.35 2.15
CA ALA A 26 -3.76 23.38 0.74
C ALA A 26 -2.56 23.70 -0.19
N GLU A 27 -1.70 24.66 0.17
CA GLU A 27 -0.48 25.01 -0.57
C GLU A 27 0.51 23.84 -0.61
N SER A 28 0.71 23.14 0.52
CA SER A 28 1.52 21.91 0.57
C SER A 28 0.92 20.75 -0.25
N ASN A 29 -0.38 20.81 -0.52
CA ASN A 29 -1.11 19.81 -1.30
C ASN A 29 -1.32 20.23 -2.78
N GLY A 30 -0.89 21.42 -3.21
CA GLY A 30 -1.35 21.96 -4.52
C GLY A 30 -0.38 22.81 -5.34
N GLU A 31 0.59 23.53 -4.75
CA GLU A 31 1.26 24.63 -5.49
C GLU A 31 2.78 24.47 -5.71
N GLY A 32 3.31 23.26 -5.54
CA GLY A 32 4.73 22.99 -5.74
C GLY A 32 5.10 22.42 -7.12
N VAL A 33 4.14 22.18 -8.02
CA VAL A 33 4.45 21.53 -9.30
C VAL A 33 5.28 22.48 -10.15
N VAL A 34 6.59 22.35 -10.09
CA VAL A 34 7.49 23.01 -11.03
C VAL A 34 7.03 22.56 -12.41
N ALA A 35 6.51 23.46 -13.24
CA ALA A 35 5.96 23.11 -14.55
C ALA A 35 6.95 22.35 -15.45
N SER A 36 8.25 22.44 -15.15
CA SER A 36 9.33 21.68 -15.81
C SER A 36 9.42 20.20 -15.40
N ALA A 37 8.70 19.76 -14.36
CA ALA A 37 8.71 18.38 -13.87
C ALA A 37 7.61 17.50 -14.49
N ILE A 38 6.66 18.12 -15.21
CA ILE A 38 5.59 17.40 -15.90
C ILE A 38 6.15 16.96 -17.25
N ASP A 39 6.17 15.65 -17.50
CA ASP A 39 6.52 15.09 -18.81
C ASP A 39 5.59 15.72 -19.86
N PRO A 40 6.12 16.37 -20.93
CA PRO A 40 5.28 16.93 -21.99
C PRO A 40 4.53 15.86 -22.79
N GLN A 41 4.88 14.58 -22.63
CA GLN A 41 4.24 13.44 -23.29
C GLN A 41 4.00 12.31 -22.27
N PRO A 42 3.15 12.54 -21.25
CA PRO A 42 2.92 11.59 -20.15
C PRO A 42 2.23 10.31 -20.62
N TRP A 43 1.68 10.31 -21.84
CA TRP A 43 1.09 9.15 -22.49
C TRP A 43 2.15 8.22 -23.10
N ARG A 44 3.45 8.45 -22.99
CA ARG A 44 4.44 7.44 -23.40
C ARG A 44 4.33 6.19 -22.49
N PRO A 45 4.48 4.97 -23.01
CA PRO A 45 5.03 4.60 -24.34
C PRO A 45 4.02 4.61 -25.49
N PHE A 46 2.77 5.02 -25.26
CA PHE A 46 1.76 5.11 -26.31
C PHE A 46 2.15 6.19 -27.33
N ARG A 47 1.79 6.01 -28.61
CA ARG A 47 2.22 6.93 -29.68
C ARG A 47 1.52 8.27 -29.63
N SER A 48 0.31 8.31 -29.07
CA SER A 48 -0.52 9.51 -28.95
C SER A 48 -1.38 9.44 -27.70
N LEU A 49 -1.89 10.60 -27.26
CA LEU A 49 -2.85 10.68 -26.17
C LEU A 49 -4.12 9.87 -26.48
N LEU A 50 -4.62 9.92 -27.71
CA LEU A 50 -5.79 9.15 -28.14
C LEU A 50 -5.58 7.63 -28.01
N GLU A 51 -4.39 7.15 -28.34
CA GLU A 51 -4.02 5.74 -28.18
C GLU A 51 -4.01 5.32 -26.71
N PHE A 52 -3.45 6.17 -25.85
CA PHE A 52 -3.48 5.98 -24.40
C PHE A 52 -4.91 5.94 -23.87
N GLU A 53 -5.75 6.93 -24.19
CA GLU A 53 -7.14 7.02 -23.73
C GLU A 53 -7.96 5.80 -24.18
N LEU A 54 -7.75 5.32 -25.42
CA LEU A 54 -8.39 4.10 -25.90
C LEU A 54 -7.94 2.88 -25.08
N CYS A 55 -6.63 2.72 -24.87
CA CYS A 55 -6.09 1.58 -24.12
C CYS A 55 -6.49 1.62 -22.64
N GLU A 56 -6.59 2.81 -22.04
CA GLU A 56 -7.10 3.03 -20.69
C GLU A 56 -8.59 2.67 -20.61
N PHE A 57 -9.40 3.19 -21.52
CA PHE A 57 -10.83 2.86 -21.59
C PHE A 57 -11.08 1.36 -21.72
N ILE A 58 -10.33 0.68 -22.60
CA ILE A 58 -10.46 -0.77 -22.79
C ILE A 58 -10.14 -1.53 -21.51
N LEU A 59 -9.12 -1.10 -20.77
CA LEU A 59 -8.70 -1.70 -19.50
C LEU A 59 -9.76 -1.47 -18.41
N ASP A 60 -10.22 -0.23 -18.26
CA ASP A 60 -11.24 0.17 -17.27
C ASP A 60 -12.58 -0.52 -17.52
N ALA A 61 -12.98 -0.64 -18.79
CA ALA A 61 -14.17 -1.37 -19.19
C ALA A 61 -14.01 -2.89 -19.10
N SER A 62 -12.81 -3.40 -18.79
CA SER A 62 -12.50 -4.83 -18.66
C SER A 62 -12.95 -5.64 -19.88
N LEU A 63 -12.74 -5.10 -21.09
CA LEU A 63 -13.20 -5.77 -22.31
C LEU A 63 -12.47 -7.10 -22.53
N THR A 64 -13.21 -8.12 -22.95
CA THR A 64 -12.61 -9.41 -23.35
C THR A 64 -11.89 -9.30 -24.68
N ASN A 65 -11.06 -10.29 -25.02
CA ASN A 65 -10.39 -10.33 -26.34
C ASN A 65 -11.37 -10.26 -27.51
N GLU A 66 -12.55 -10.86 -27.38
CA GLU A 66 -13.60 -10.84 -28.41
C GLU A 66 -14.21 -9.45 -28.57
N LEU A 67 -14.52 -8.77 -27.45
CA LEU A 67 -15.04 -7.41 -27.45
C LEU A 67 -14.00 -6.41 -27.96
N MET A 68 -12.74 -6.55 -27.56
CA MET A 68 -11.63 -5.75 -28.07
C MET A 68 -11.47 -5.92 -29.58
N ALA A 69 -11.49 -7.16 -30.09
CA ALA A 69 -11.40 -7.40 -31.53
C ALA A 69 -12.56 -6.77 -32.32
N THR A 70 -13.76 -6.79 -31.75
CA THR A 70 -14.95 -6.15 -32.34
C THR A 70 -14.82 -4.63 -32.35
N LEU A 71 -14.37 -4.02 -31.24
CA LEU A 71 -14.12 -2.59 -31.15
C LEU A 71 -13.08 -2.14 -32.19
N LEU A 72 -11.95 -2.85 -32.28
CA LEU A 72 -10.89 -2.54 -33.25
C LEU A 72 -11.39 -2.64 -34.70
N ASN A 73 -12.21 -3.65 -35.02
CA ASN A 73 -12.82 -3.77 -36.35
C ASN A 73 -13.76 -2.60 -36.68
N ILE A 74 -14.57 -2.16 -35.71
CA ILE A 74 -15.45 -0.99 -35.88
C ILE A 74 -14.62 0.27 -36.14
N LEU A 75 -13.56 0.49 -35.36
CA LEU A 75 -12.66 1.64 -35.53
C LEU A 75 -11.98 1.63 -36.91
N GLU A 76 -11.54 0.46 -37.37
CA GLU A 76 -10.96 0.28 -38.71
C GLU A 76 -11.99 0.61 -39.81
N ARG A 77 -13.23 0.13 -39.69
CA ARG A 77 -14.28 0.44 -40.67
C ARG A 77 -14.60 1.93 -40.69
N CYS A 78 -14.74 2.57 -39.54
CA CYS A 78 -15.00 4.01 -39.44
C CYS A 78 -13.89 4.87 -40.06
N SER A 79 -12.63 4.43 -40.01
CA SER A 79 -11.52 5.16 -40.63
C SER A 79 -11.50 5.00 -42.16
N THR A 80 -11.87 3.82 -42.67
CA THR A 80 -11.97 3.55 -44.13
C THR A 80 -13.17 4.21 -44.80
N GLU A 81 -14.31 4.35 -44.10
CA GLU A 81 -15.54 4.95 -44.65
C GLU A 81 -15.47 6.48 -44.78
N LYS A 82 -14.63 7.18 -44.00
CA LYS A 82 -14.68 8.66 -43.88
C LYS A 82 -13.72 9.45 -44.78
N ASN A 83 -12.66 8.87 -45.34
CA ASN A 83 -11.80 9.39 -46.44
C ASN A 83 -10.46 8.63 -46.45
N PRO A 84 -9.80 8.42 -47.61
CA PRO A 84 -8.46 7.81 -47.69
C PRO A 84 -7.32 8.66 -47.11
N THR A 85 -7.59 9.91 -46.69
CA THR A 85 -6.68 10.82 -45.97
C THR A 85 -6.99 10.91 -44.47
N SER A 86 -7.80 9.99 -43.93
CA SER A 86 -8.17 9.97 -42.52
C SER A 86 -6.96 9.73 -41.59
N ASP A 87 -7.09 10.22 -40.35
CA ASP A 87 -6.09 10.09 -39.29
C ASP A 87 -5.75 8.61 -39.04
N GLN A 88 -4.51 8.22 -39.37
CA GLN A 88 -3.99 6.86 -39.23
C GLN A 88 -3.38 6.60 -37.83
N SER A 89 -3.63 7.49 -36.86
CA SER A 89 -3.09 7.42 -35.50
C SER A 89 -3.24 6.03 -34.84
N LEU A 90 -4.35 5.33 -35.07
CA LEU A 90 -4.65 4.02 -34.49
C LEU A 90 -4.43 2.82 -35.44
N ALA A 91 -3.95 3.02 -36.66
CA ALA A 91 -3.89 1.98 -37.71
C ALA A 91 -3.00 0.75 -37.38
N HIS A 92 -2.19 0.86 -36.33
CA HIS A 92 -1.29 -0.18 -35.85
C HIS A 92 -1.92 -1.08 -34.76
N LEU A 93 -3.06 -0.68 -34.18
CA LEU A 93 -3.84 -1.49 -33.24
C LEU A 93 -4.86 -2.33 -34.02
N ARG A 94 -4.45 -3.51 -34.49
CA ARG A 94 -5.32 -4.37 -35.30
C ARG A 94 -5.88 -5.54 -34.51
N TYR A 95 -5.15 -5.95 -33.49
CA TYR A 95 -5.46 -7.13 -32.71
C TYR A 95 -5.37 -6.83 -31.21
N PRO A 96 -6.15 -7.53 -30.37
CA PRO A 96 -6.06 -7.38 -28.91
C PRO A 96 -4.62 -7.51 -28.36
N LYS A 97 -3.79 -8.36 -28.97
CA LYS A 97 -2.36 -8.51 -28.62
C LYS A 97 -1.53 -7.24 -28.77
N ASP A 98 -1.92 -6.33 -29.67
CA ASP A 98 -1.19 -5.08 -29.92
C ASP A 98 -1.40 -4.14 -28.71
N ILE A 99 -2.62 -4.10 -28.18
CA ILE A 99 -2.96 -3.38 -26.93
C ILE A 99 -2.24 -4.03 -25.75
N SER A 100 -2.29 -5.37 -25.62
CA SER A 100 -1.59 -6.06 -24.52
C SER A 100 -0.08 -5.76 -24.51
N LYS A 101 0.55 -5.69 -25.68
CA LYS A 101 1.95 -5.31 -25.81
C LYS A 101 2.22 -3.87 -25.35
N LEU A 102 1.32 -2.93 -25.63
CA LEU A 102 1.44 -1.56 -25.13
C LEU A 102 1.31 -1.49 -23.61
N TRP A 103 0.37 -2.25 -23.03
CA TRP A 103 0.27 -2.38 -21.56
C TRP A 103 1.54 -2.98 -20.97
N ASP A 104 2.13 -4.01 -21.58
CA ASP A 104 3.40 -4.59 -21.14
C ASP A 104 4.52 -3.56 -21.18
N GLN A 105 4.61 -2.76 -22.25
CA GLN A 105 5.59 -1.67 -22.35
C GLN A 105 5.36 -0.60 -21.28
N ALA A 106 4.11 -0.19 -21.05
CA ALA A 106 3.77 0.80 -20.04
C ALA A 106 4.06 0.28 -18.62
N SER A 107 3.93 -1.03 -18.39
CA SER A 107 4.16 -1.66 -17.10
C SER A 107 5.60 -1.52 -16.60
N ILE A 108 6.58 -1.33 -17.49
CA ILE A 108 8.00 -1.17 -17.16
C ILE A 108 8.25 0.02 -16.24
N HIS A 109 7.40 1.05 -16.32
CA HIS A 109 7.48 2.23 -15.46
C HIS A 109 7.06 1.98 -14.00
N ARG A 110 6.63 0.75 -13.67
CA ARG A 110 6.18 0.37 -12.34
C ARG A 110 6.86 -0.92 -11.89
N THR A 111 7.15 -1.03 -10.60
CA THR A 111 7.75 -2.25 -10.01
C THR A 111 7.03 -3.54 -10.45
N PRO A 112 7.63 -4.52 -11.13
CA PRO A 112 6.89 -5.71 -11.57
C PRO A 112 6.47 -6.64 -10.42
N PHE A 113 5.49 -7.52 -10.68
CA PHE A 113 5.23 -8.69 -9.84
C PHE A 113 6.23 -9.79 -10.15
N ASN A 114 6.69 -10.46 -9.09
CA ASN A 114 7.53 -11.65 -9.15
C ASN A 114 6.82 -12.80 -8.46
N LYS A 115 7.13 -14.02 -8.89
CA LYS A 115 6.69 -15.25 -8.24
C LYS A 115 7.84 -15.79 -7.40
N SER A 116 7.60 -16.08 -6.14
CA SER A 116 8.51 -16.88 -5.33
C SER A 116 7.79 -18.06 -4.70
N THR A 117 8.54 -19.13 -4.46
CA THR A 117 8.04 -20.35 -3.83
C THR A 117 8.70 -20.54 -2.47
N PHE A 118 7.95 -21.01 -1.50
CA PHE A 118 8.44 -21.36 -0.17
C PHE A 118 7.84 -22.69 0.28
N THR A 119 8.46 -23.30 1.28
CA THR A 119 8.09 -24.61 1.81
C THR A 119 7.66 -24.49 3.26
N VAL A 120 6.57 -25.16 3.61
CA VAL A 120 6.07 -25.29 4.98
C VAL A 120 5.87 -26.76 5.29
N ASN A 121 6.27 -27.19 6.49
CA ASN A 121 6.18 -28.59 6.89
C ASN A 121 4.87 -28.90 7.60
N LEU A 122 4.18 -29.94 7.16
CA LEU A 122 3.02 -30.49 7.86
C LEU A 122 3.27 -31.96 8.18
N LYS A 123 3.47 -32.30 9.45
CA LYS A 123 3.69 -33.68 9.92
C LYS A 123 4.80 -34.41 9.16
N GLY A 124 5.91 -33.73 8.89
CA GLY A 124 7.07 -34.29 8.16
C GLY A 124 6.92 -34.30 6.63
N LYS A 125 5.77 -33.89 6.09
CA LYS A 125 5.58 -33.69 4.65
C LYS A 125 5.84 -32.23 4.29
N GLN A 126 6.63 -32.01 3.24
CA GLN A 126 6.86 -30.67 2.69
C GLN A 126 5.70 -30.25 1.79
N HIS A 127 5.19 -29.05 2.00
CA HIS A 127 4.18 -28.41 1.17
C HIS A 127 4.76 -27.14 0.56
N HIS A 128 4.66 -27.01 -0.76
CA HIS A 128 5.16 -25.85 -1.51
C HIS A 128 4.02 -24.89 -1.81
N TYR A 129 4.27 -23.60 -1.59
CA TYR A 129 3.32 -22.54 -1.88
C TYR A 129 3.98 -21.45 -2.69
N ASP A 130 3.23 -20.96 -3.67
CA ASP A 130 3.61 -19.81 -4.47
C ASP A 130 3.05 -18.54 -3.85
N VAL A 131 3.86 -17.50 -3.84
CA VAL A 131 3.46 -16.13 -3.50
C VAL A 131 3.86 -15.22 -4.65
N TYR A 132 2.88 -14.47 -5.15
CA TYR A 132 3.10 -13.44 -6.15
C TYR A 132 3.26 -12.12 -5.41
N HIS A 133 4.38 -11.43 -5.58
CA HIS A 133 4.66 -10.21 -4.82
C HIS A 133 5.51 -9.21 -5.62
N ARG A 134 5.39 -7.94 -5.26
CA ARG A 134 6.24 -6.85 -5.75
C ARG A 134 7.23 -6.48 -4.66
N SER A 135 8.37 -5.91 -5.02
CA SER A 135 9.28 -5.36 -4.01
C SER A 135 8.64 -4.16 -3.34
N LEU A 136 8.33 -4.25 -2.05
CA LEU A 136 7.82 -3.13 -1.27
C LEU A 136 8.78 -1.93 -1.28
N TRP A 137 10.09 -2.21 -1.27
CA TRP A 137 11.10 -1.17 -1.33
C TRP A 137 11.12 -0.47 -2.69
N GLN A 138 11.12 -1.22 -3.79
CA GLN A 138 11.11 -0.62 -5.12
C GLN A 138 9.80 0.15 -5.37
N TRP A 139 8.66 -0.38 -4.93
CA TRP A 139 7.38 0.33 -5.00
C TRP A 139 7.42 1.66 -4.24
N ALA A 140 8.03 1.68 -3.05
CA ALA A 140 8.22 2.92 -2.32
C ALA A 140 9.12 3.91 -3.07
N LEU A 141 10.22 3.44 -3.65
CA LEU A 141 11.08 4.29 -4.49
C LEU A 141 10.32 4.87 -5.69
N ASP A 142 9.46 4.08 -6.35
CA ASP A 142 8.61 4.56 -7.45
C ASP A 142 7.72 5.74 -7.01
N LEU A 143 7.28 5.78 -5.74
CA LEU A 143 6.50 6.90 -5.20
C LEU A 143 7.37 8.10 -4.82
N ILE A 144 8.51 7.85 -4.17
CA ILE A 144 9.41 8.90 -3.68
C ILE A 144 10.06 9.64 -4.84
N GLN A 145 10.36 8.94 -5.93
CA GLN A 145 11.01 9.46 -7.13
C GLN A 145 10.02 10.06 -8.13
N ASP A 146 8.71 9.92 -7.90
CA ASP A 146 7.69 10.58 -8.70
C ASP A 146 7.70 12.10 -8.40
N PRO A 147 8.01 12.96 -9.39
CA PRO A 147 8.15 14.40 -9.15
C PRO A 147 6.86 15.08 -8.68
N ILE A 148 5.70 14.54 -9.04
CA ILE A 148 4.40 15.07 -8.63
C ILE A 148 4.14 14.68 -7.18
N LEU A 149 4.36 13.40 -6.82
CA LEU A 149 4.14 12.93 -5.46
C LEU A 149 5.17 13.46 -4.45
N ALA A 150 6.42 13.65 -4.88
CA ALA A 150 7.54 14.08 -4.04
C ALA A 150 7.23 15.33 -3.20
N LEU A 151 6.43 16.25 -3.76
CA LEU A 151 6.02 17.50 -3.13
C LEU A 151 5.04 17.30 -1.97
N HIS A 152 4.31 16.19 -1.97
CA HIS A 152 3.27 15.89 -0.99
C HIS A 152 3.78 15.00 0.16
N PHE A 153 5.03 14.53 0.11
CA PHE A 153 5.57 13.71 1.18
C PHE A 153 5.81 14.51 2.45
N THR A 154 5.23 14.04 3.55
CA THR A 154 5.57 14.49 4.90
C THR A 154 6.57 13.53 5.54
N TRP A 155 7.75 14.04 5.90
CA TRP A 155 8.87 13.23 6.39
C TRP A 155 9.03 13.25 7.92
N ASP A 156 8.55 14.31 8.57
CA ASP A 156 8.74 14.56 9.99
C ASP A 156 7.42 14.51 10.74
N ALA A 157 7.45 13.95 11.95
CA ALA A 157 6.31 13.94 12.84
C ALA A 157 5.96 15.36 13.32
N VAL A 158 4.67 15.61 13.55
CA VAL A 158 4.21 16.87 14.16
C VAL A 158 3.13 16.62 15.21
N ARG A 159 3.08 17.50 16.21
CA ARG A 159 2.00 17.56 17.19
C ARG A 159 1.19 18.82 17.00
N LEU A 160 -0.07 18.63 16.67
CA LEU A 160 -1.06 19.66 16.39
C LEU A 160 -2.06 19.80 17.54
N SER A 161 -2.30 21.03 17.95
CA SER A 161 -3.30 21.37 18.95
C SER A 161 -4.16 22.56 18.50
N LYS A 162 -5.45 22.55 18.84
CA LYS A 162 -6.40 23.62 18.55
C LYS A 162 -6.78 24.34 19.83
N TRP A 163 -6.77 25.68 19.81
CA TRP A 163 -7.29 26.49 20.91
C TRP A 163 -8.80 26.35 20.99
N ASN A 164 -9.34 26.00 22.16
CA ASN A 164 -10.78 25.84 22.39
C ASN A 164 -11.42 27.02 23.15
N GLY A 165 -10.69 28.12 23.35
CA GLY A 165 -11.11 29.25 24.18
C GLY A 165 -10.47 29.27 25.58
N LYS A 166 -9.94 28.13 26.04
CA LYS A 166 -9.30 27.99 27.36
C LYS A 166 -7.89 27.40 27.29
N GLU A 167 -7.69 26.39 26.45
CA GLU A 167 -6.42 25.70 26.31
C GLU A 167 -6.21 25.16 24.89
N PHE A 168 -4.99 24.73 24.60
CA PHE A 168 -4.66 24.01 23.38
C PHE A 168 -4.94 22.52 23.56
N VAL A 169 -5.91 22.00 22.80
CA VAL A 169 -6.30 20.58 22.83
C VAL A 169 -5.69 19.84 21.65
N ARG A 170 -5.04 18.70 21.93
CA ARG A 170 -4.41 17.83 20.93
C ARG A 170 -5.44 17.24 19.97
N PHE A 171 -5.16 17.25 18.66
CA PHE A 171 -5.93 16.49 17.66
C PHE A 171 -5.01 15.73 16.70
N ARG A 172 -5.48 14.62 16.15
CA ARG A 172 -4.75 13.75 15.20
C ARG A 172 -5.63 13.57 13.98
N HIS A 173 -5.07 13.73 12.79
CA HIS A 173 -5.82 13.58 11.54
C HIS A 173 -5.04 12.86 10.45
N GLU A 174 -3.70 12.88 10.53
CA GLU A 174 -2.81 12.11 9.65
C GLU A 174 -1.84 11.24 10.46
N PRO A 175 -1.26 10.17 9.87
CA PRO A 175 -0.33 9.28 10.55
C PRO A 175 0.88 10.00 11.18
N TRP A 176 1.50 10.95 10.48
CA TRP A 176 2.62 11.75 11.00
C TRP A 176 2.21 12.71 12.13
N THR A 177 0.91 12.90 12.34
CA THR A 177 0.36 13.65 13.46
C THR A 177 0.04 12.78 14.66
N ALA A 178 0.28 11.46 14.61
CA ALA A 178 0.00 10.54 15.71
C ALA A 178 1.25 10.23 16.56
N ASP A 179 1.03 9.81 17.80
CA ASP A 179 2.14 9.59 18.75
C ASP A 179 3.04 8.42 18.32
N GLN A 180 2.48 7.41 17.64
CA GLN A 180 3.28 6.28 17.18
C GLN A 180 4.31 6.69 16.11
N PHE A 181 3.95 7.58 15.19
CA PHE A 181 4.90 8.08 14.19
C PHE A 181 5.99 8.95 14.84
N TRP A 182 5.61 9.78 15.82
CA TRP A 182 6.55 10.55 16.64
C TRP A 182 7.53 9.63 17.37
N ASN A 183 7.00 8.66 18.13
CA ASN A 183 7.82 7.74 18.91
C ASN A 183 8.73 6.89 18.01
N LEU A 184 8.28 6.53 16.80
CA LEU A 184 9.14 5.85 15.83
C LEU A 184 10.29 6.74 15.42
N GLN A 185 10.03 8.02 15.12
CA GLN A 185 11.09 8.96 14.75
C GLN A 185 12.09 9.20 15.89
N ASP A 186 11.65 9.23 17.14
CA ASP A 186 12.53 9.29 18.33
C ASP A 186 13.51 8.08 18.40
N THR A 187 13.17 6.94 17.80
CA THR A 187 14.07 5.76 17.78
C THR A 187 15.09 5.76 16.65
N LEU A 188 14.97 6.68 15.69
CA LEU A 188 15.85 6.76 14.54
C LEU A 188 17.04 7.69 14.81
N PRO A 189 18.11 7.62 14.00
CA PRO A 189 19.15 8.65 14.02
C PRO A 189 18.56 10.04 13.74
N ALA A 190 19.27 11.11 14.13
CA ALA A 190 18.79 12.48 13.92
C ALA A 190 18.50 12.84 12.45
N SER A 191 19.22 12.23 11.50
CA SER A 191 18.98 12.36 10.05
C SER A 191 17.83 11.48 9.54
N GLY A 192 17.38 10.51 10.33
CA GLY A 192 16.46 9.46 9.95
C GLY A 192 15.02 9.95 9.82
N LYS A 193 14.38 9.57 8.71
CA LYS A 193 12.96 9.84 8.42
C LYS A 193 12.20 8.52 8.32
N PRO A 194 11.13 8.31 9.09
CA PRO A 194 10.31 7.11 8.95
C PRO A 194 9.55 7.13 7.63
N LEU A 195 9.68 6.06 6.85
CA LEU A 195 8.87 5.78 5.67
C LEU A 195 7.82 4.75 6.05
N ALA A 196 6.63 5.22 6.38
CA ALA A 196 5.62 4.40 7.03
C ALA A 196 4.67 3.74 6.02
N TYR A 197 4.45 2.44 6.20
CA TYR A 197 3.51 1.64 5.43
C TYR A 197 2.26 1.32 6.24
N ILE A 198 1.13 1.33 5.54
CA ILE A 198 -0.14 0.77 6.00
C ILE A 198 -0.40 -0.44 5.12
N LEU A 199 -0.47 -1.63 5.71
CA LEU A 199 -0.83 -2.83 4.98
C LEU A 199 -2.26 -3.24 5.29
N TYR A 200 -2.97 -3.63 4.24
CA TYR A 200 -4.25 -4.29 4.29
C TYR A 200 -4.09 -5.69 3.72
N ALA A 201 -4.63 -6.69 4.39
CA ALA A 201 -4.68 -8.05 3.86
C ALA A 201 -6.03 -8.65 4.23
N ASP A 202 -6.78 -9.06 3.22
CA ASP A 202 -8.12 -9.62 3.39
C ASP A 202 -8.44 -10.60 2.26
N LYS A 203 -9.17 -11.66 2.57
CA LYS A 203 -9.57 -12.66 1.58
C LYS A 203 -10.82 -12.19 0.85
N THR A 204 -10.67 -11.92 -0.44
CA THR A 204 -11.73 -11.34 -1.27
C THR A 204 -12.20 -12.32 -2.34
N ARG A 205 -13.44 -12.12 -2.82
CA ARG A 205 -13.97 -12.84 -3.99
C ARG A 205 -13.54 -12.08 -5.25
N LEU A 206 -12.91 -12.78 -6.18
CA LEU A 206 -12.43 -12.22 -7.44
C LEU A 206 -13.45 -12.33 -8.57
N SER A 207 -14.47 -13.18 -8.43
CA SER A 207 -15.57 -13.29 -9.39
C SER A 207 -16.90 -12.98 -8.73
N SER A 208 -17.81 -12.35 -9.49
CA SER A 208 -19.20 -12.10 -9.09
C SER A 208 -19.94 -13.38 -8.73
N PHE A 209 -19.59 -14.49 -9.39
CA PHE A 209 -20.12 -15.84 -9.12
C PHE A 209 -19.43 -16.57 -7.95
N GLY A 210 -18.42 -15.95 -7.30
CA GLY A 210 -17.79 -16.46 -6.08
C GLY A 210 -16.89 -17.69 -6.24
N THR A 211 -16.63 -18.13 -7.48
CA THR A 211 -15.80 -19.30 -7.79
C THR A 211 -14.30 -19.05 -7.65
N ALA A 212 -13.86 -17.80 -7.81
CA ALA A 212 -12.47 -17.41 -7.65
C ALA A 212 -12.30 -16.58 -6.37
N GLN A 213 -11.35 -16.97 -5.52
CA GLN A 213 -10.97 -16.23 -4.33
C GLN A 213 -9.53 -15.75 -4.46
N GLY A 214 -9.26 -14.56 -3.93
CA GLY A 214 -7.95 -13.95 -3.86
C GLY A 214 -7.66 -13.53 -2.43
N TYR A 215 -6.38 -13.38 -2.12
CA TYR A 215 -5.97 -12.86 -0.82
C TYR A 215 -4.93 -11.75 -1.02
N PRO A 216 -5.35 -10.58 -1.54
CA PRO A 216 -4.45 -9.49 -1.83
C PRO A 216 -3.89 -8.87 -0.56
N VAL A 217 -2.60 -8.49 -0.63
CA VAL A 217 -1.96 -7.56 0.28
C VAL A 217 -1.85 -6.22 -0.42
N VAL A 218 -2.53 -5.20 0.10
CA VAL A 218 -2.51 -3.83 -0.41
C VAL A 218 -1.68 -2.97 0.53
N VAL A 219 -0.77 -2.18 -0.02
CA VAL A 219 0.03 -1.21 0.74
C VAL A 219 -0.39 0.22 0.40
N ARG A 220 -0.30 1.09 1.40
CA ARG A 220 -0.42 2.54 1.27
C ARG A 220 0.77 3.22 1.97
N CYS A 221 1.23 4.33 1.41
CA CYS A 221 2.31 5.14 1.99
C CYS A 221 1.71 6.15 2.98
N ALA A 222 1.98 6.00 4.27
CA ALA A 222 1.42 6.84 5.33
C ALA A 222 2.00 8.27 5.33
N ASN A 223 3.09 8.51 4.60
CA ASN A 223 3.72 9.82 4.43
C ASN A 223 3.00 10.70 3.39
N LEU A 224 2.03 10.14 2.65
CA LEU A 224 1.19 10.90 1.72
C LEU A 224 -0.14 11.28 2.39
N PRO A 225 -0.70 12.47 2.08
CA PRO A 225 -2.03 12.90 2.50
C PRO A 225 -3.12 11.88 2.22
N VAL A 226 -4.13 11.85 3.07
CA VAL A 226 -5.26 10.91 3.00
C VAL A 226 -5.93 10.91 1.63
N ASP A 227 -6.09 12.07 1.00
CA ASP A 227 -6.75 12.21 -0.30
C ASP A 227 -5.93 11.59 -1.45
N ILE A 228 -4.59 11.68 -1.37
CA ILE A 228 -3.69 11.04 -2.34
C ILE A 228 -3.59 9.54 -2.05
N ARG A 229 -3.33 9.19 -0.78
CA ARG A 229 -3.11 7.82 -0.30
C ARG A 229 -4.32 6.91 -0.48
N ASN A 230 -5.53 7.46 -0.38
CA ASN A 230 -6.78 6.74 -0.59
C ASN A 230 -7.39 6.99 -1.98
N GLY A 231 -6.77 7.81 -2.83
CA GLY A 231 -7.21 8.05 -4.20
C GLY A 231 -6.89 6.91 -5.15
N ASN A 232 -7.34 7.04 -6.41
CA ASN A 232 -7.11 6.06 -7.48
C ASN A 232 -5.82 6.28 -8.28
N GLY A 233 -5.10 7.38 -7.98
CA GLY A 233 -3.88 7.77 -8.69
C GLY A 233 -2.64 6.96 -8.30
N VAL A 234 -1.48 7.42 -8.75
CA VAL A 234 -0.17 6.78 -8.50
C VAL A 234 0.13 6.62 -7.00
N GLY A 235 -0.16 7.66 -6.20
CA GLY A 235 0.04 7.66 -4.75
C GLY A 235 -0.99 6.86 -3.94
N GLY A 236 -2.01 6.33 -4.61
CA GLY A 236 -3.05 5.51 -4.00
C GLY A 236 -2.56 4.13 -3.53
N GLY A 237 -3.47 3.38 -2.91
CA GLY A 237 -3.17 2.02 -2.46
C GLY A 237 -2.85 1.07 -3.61
N ARG A 238 -1.82 0.22 -3.44
CA ARG A 238 -1.39 -0.74 -4.47
C ARG A 238 -1.32 -2.16 -3.92
N ALA A 239 -1.79 -3.12 -4.71
CA ALA A 239 -1.55 -4.53 -4.44
C ALA A 239 -0.04 -4.82 -4.60
N VAL A 240 0.55 -5.43 -3.58
CA VAL A 240 1.98 -5.79 -3.50
C VAL A 240 2.20 -7.26 -3.22
N GLY A 241 1.15 -8.01 -2.92
CA GLY A 241 1.25 -9.44 -2.75
C GLY A 241 -0.08 -10.14 -2.91
N TRP A 242 -0.02 -11.44 -3.20
CA TRP A 242 -1.14 -12.36 -3.19
C TRP A 242 -0.76 -13.52 -2.28
N LEU A 243 -1.40 -13.59 -1.13
CA LEU A 243 -1.17 -14.66 -0.17
C LEU A 243 -1.79 -15.96 -0.69
N PRO A 244 -1.13 -17.11 -0.47
CA PRO A 244 -1.68 -18.40 -0.87
C PRO A 244 -2.94 -18.72 -0.04
N ILE A 245 -3.96 -19.25 -0.73
CA ILE A 245 -5.15 -19.79 -0.07
C ILE A 245 -4.93 -21.28 0.13
N VAL A 246 -4.78 -21.69 1.39
CA VAL A 246 -4.69 -23.11 1.75
C VAL A 246 -6.10 -23.72 1.70
N PRO A 247 -6.36 -24.72 0.84
CA PRO A 247 -7.67 -25.35 0.75
C PRO A 247 -7.99 -26.12 2.03
N GLU A 248 -9.26 -26.10 2.43
CA GLU A 248 -9.77 -26.94 3.52
C GLU A 248 -9.87 -28.39 3.04
N LEU A 249 -9.04 -29.26 3.59
CA LEU A 249 -9.08 -30.70 3.30
C LEU A 249 -9.93 -31.43 4.35
N PRO A 250 -10.86 -32.33 3.95
CA PRO A 250 -11.74 -33.05 4.89
C PRO A 250 -10.98 -33.77 6.02
N GLU A 251 -9.81 -34.33 5.70
CA GLU A 251 -8.88 -35.01 6.62
C GLU A 251 -8.30 -34.13 7.73
N HIS A 252 -8.34 -32.80 7.57
CA HIS A 252 -7.79 -31.84 8.52
C HIS A 252 -8.86 -30.96 9.18
N LYS A 253 -10.13 -31.21 8.87
CA LYS A 253 -11.27 -30.44 9.37
C LYS A 253 -11.30 -30.42 10.89
N ARG A 254 -11.45 -29.21 11.46
CA ARG A 254 -11.52 -28.95 12.92
C ARG A 254 -10.28 -29.42 13.70
N LYS A 255 -9.13 -29.61 13.06
CA LYS A 255 -7.89 -29.97 13.75
C LYS A 255 -7.07 -28.72 14.11
N PRO A 256 -6.72 -28.49 15.39
CA PRO A 256 -5.94 -27.31 15.80
C PRO A 256 -4.60 -27.16 15.06
N TYR A 257 -3.88 -28.26 14.83
CA TYR A 257 -2.59 -28.24 14.12
C TYR A 257 -2.72 -27.69 12.69
N PHE A 258 -3.87 -27.89 12.03
CA PHE A 258 -4.06 -27.42 10.66
C PHE A 258 -4.35 -25.92 10.62
N ALA A 259 -5.04 -25.40 11.63
CA ALA A 259 -5.17 -23.96 11.80
C ALA A 259 -3.80 -23.30 12.02
N ASP A 260 -2.94 -23.92 12.83
CA ASP A 260 -1.58 -23.44 13.08
C ASP A 260 -0.74 -23.48 11.78
N PHE A 261 -0.83 -24.57 11.01
CA PHE A 261 -0.20 -24.69 9.68
C PHE A 261 -0.65 -23.59 8.69
N LYS A 262 -1.95 -23.28 8.63
CA LYS A 262 -2.44 -22.19 7.76
C LYS A 262 -1.84 -20.83 8.16
N ARG A 263 -1.64 -20.58 9.46
CA ARG A 263 -0.97 -19.36 9.94
C ARG A 263 0.51 -19.36 9.55
N GLU A 264 1.20 -20.49 9.69
CA GLU A 264 2.60 -20.62 9.26
C GLU A 264 2.76 -20.30 7.77
N VAL A 265 1.88 -20.84 6.92
CA VAL A 265 1.83 -20.51 5.48
C VAL A 265 1.61 -19.02 5.24
N TRP A 266 0.67 -18.41 5.96
CA TRP A 266 0.38 -16.98 5.85
C TRP A 266 1.58 -16.11 6.23
N HIS A 267 2.23 -16.39 7.37
CA HIS A 267 3.39 -15.64 7.86
C HIS A 267 4.62 -15.86 6.99
N ALA A 268 4.82 -17.08 6.46
CA ALA A 268 5.90 -17.37 5.52
C ALA A 268 5.70 -16.60 4.20
N ALA A 269 4.47 -16.52 3.68
CA ALA A 269 4.16 -15.71 2.50
C ALA A 269 4.35 -14.21 2.75
N LEU A 270 3.82 -13.68 3.87
CA LEU A 270 4.00 -12.27 4.23
C LEU A 270 5.48 -11.93 4.41
N ASN A 271 6.27 -12.83 5.00
CA ASN A 271 7.72 -12.66 5.15
C ASN A 271 8.42 -12.50 3.78
N ARG A 272 7.97 -13.19 2.72
CA ARG A 272 8.49 -12.97 1.36
C ARG A 272 8.14 -11.59 0.81
N ILE A 273 6.94 -11.09 1.09
CA ILE A 273 6.50 -9.74 0.69
C ILE A 273 7.31 -8.66 1.43
N LEU A 274 7.58 -8.86 2.72
CA LEU A 274 8.28 -7.89 3.58
C LEU A 274 9.81 -7.96 3.48
N GLN A 275 10.37 -9.08 3.01
CA GLN A 275 11.82 -9.28 2.92
C GLN A 275 12.59 -8.09 2.30
N PRO A 276 12.12 -7.46 1.19
CA PRO A 276 12.85 -6.39 0.54
C PRO A 276 13.10 -5.15 1.43
N VAL A 277 12.32 -4.95 2.49
CA VAL A 277 12.47 -3.79 3.39
C VAL A 277 13.21 -4.10 4.69
N TYR A 278 13.66 -5.35 4.89
CA TYR A 278 14.29 -5.77 6.16
C TYR A 278 15.63 -5.10 6.44
N GLN A 279 16.48 -4.92 5.44
CA GLN A 279 17.77 -4.27 5.62
C GLN A 279 17.59 -2.75 5.82
N ALA A 280 16.83 -2.13 4.92
CA ALA A 280 16.51 -0.71 4.97
C ALA A 280 15.79 -0.32 6.27
N SER A 281 14.93 -1.17 6.84
CA SER A 281 14.25 -0.87 8.12
C SER A 281 15.21 -0.81 9.33
N LYS A 282 16.41 -1.40 9.23
CA LYS A 282 17.42 -1.40 10.31
C LYS A 282 18.50 -0.35 10.11
N LEU A 283 18.99 -0.23 8.88
CA LEU A 283 20.14 0.63 8.55
C LEU A 283 19.71 1.98 7.97
N GLY A 284 18.48 2.06 7.49
CA GLY A 284 18.01 3.13 6.62
C GLY A 284 18.70 3.08 5.26
N GLU A 285 18.16 3.82 4.30
CA GLU A 285 18.74 4.00 2.97
C GLU A 285 18.70 5.49 2.61
N TRP A 286 19.74 5.97 1.92
CA TRP A 286 19.76 7.35 1.42
C TRP A 286 19.05 7.40 0.08
N VAL A 287 17.98 8.20 -0.01
CA VAL A 287 17.13 8.29 -1.19
C VAL A 287 17.09 9.73 -1.67
N GLN A 288 17.39 9.93 -2.95
CA GLN A 288 17.23 11.22 -3.61
C GLN A 288 15.74 11.47 -3.87
N VAL A 289 15.24 12.60 -3.38
CA VAL A 289 13.87 13.08 -3.65
C VAL A 289 13.94 14.17 -4.72
N PRO A 290 13.12 14.11 -5.77
CA PRO A 290 13.01 15.20 -6.73
C PRO A 290 12.78 16.55 -6.05
N GLY A 291 13.49 17.59 -6.51
CA GLY A 291 13.39 18.94 -5.95
C GLY A 291 14.19 19.20 -4.66
N ARG A 292 14.82 18.18 -4.05
CA ARG A 292 15.75 18.38 -2.91
C ARG A 292 17.20 18.40 -3.36
N SER A 293 18.02 19.25 -2.74
CA SER A 293 19.47 19.34 -3.01
C SER A 293 20.25 18.15 -2.45
N GLU A 294 19.78 17.56 -1.36
CA GLU A 294 20.42 16.45 -0.66
C GLU A 294 19.45 15.27 -0.52
N PRO A 295 19.98 14.03 -0.56
CA PRO A 295 19.19 12.84 -0.28
C PRO A 295 18.74 12.82 1.18
N ILE A 296 17.66 12.08 1.46
CA ILE A 296 17.15 11.87 2.81
C ILE A 296 17.43 10.43 3.26
N HIS A 297 17.75 10.26 4.54
CA HIS A 297 17.98 8.95 5.14
C HIS A 297 16.65 8.37 5.62
N VAL A 298 16.07 7.43 4.87
CA VAL A 298 14.73 6.90 5.14
C VAL A 298 14.77 5.51 5.76
N PHE A 299 13.83 5.24 6.66
CA PHE A 299 13.68 3.97 7.36
C PHE A 299 12.27 3.41 7.12
N PRO A 300 12.10 2.42 6.23
CA PRO A 300 10.80 1.79 6.03
C PRO A 300 10.30 1.12 7.32
N VAL A 301 9.06 1.40 7.68
CA VAL A 301 8.41 0.86 8.87
C VAL A 301 6.98 0.46 8.55
N LEU A 302 6.56 -0.70 9.06
CA LEU A 302 5.17 -1.08 9.05
C LEU A 302 4.45 -0.38 10.22
N LEU A 303 3.71 0.68 9.92
CA LEU A 303 3.04 1.51 10.93
C LEU A 303 1.68 0.92 11.33
N MET A 304 0.91 0.46 10.36
CA MET A 304 -0.46 -0.05 10.59
C MET A 304 -0.72 -1.33 9.80
N LEU A 305 -1.38 -2.27 10.46
CA LEU A 305 -2.00 -3.45 9.85
C LEU A 305 -3.52 -3.28 9.94
N SER A 306 -4.18 -3.22 8.79
CA SER A 306 -5.62 -3.09 8.67
C SER A 306 -6.20 -4.42 8.21
N ALA A 307 -7.04 -5.00 9.05
CA ALA A 307 -7.70 -6.27 8.82
C ALA A 307 -8.93 -6.37 9.72
N ASP A 308 -9.89 -7.19 9.34
CA ASP A 308 -10.97 -7.56 10.25
C ASP A 308 -10.48 -8.53 11.33
N TYR A 309 -11.37 -8.97 12.21
CA TYR A 309 -11.00 -9.83 13.33
C TYR A 309 -10.48 -11.23 12.93
N GLU A 310 -11.00 -11.84 11.85
CA GLU A 310 -10.55 -13.15 11.39
C GLU A 310 -9.09 -13.07 10.93
N GLU A 311 -8.78 -12.09 10.10
CA GLU A 311 -7.43 -11.81 9.61
C GLU A 311 -6.50 -11.37 10.73
N GLN A 312 -6.94 -10.48 11.63
CA GLN A 312 -6.14 -10.09 12.79
C GLN A 312 -5.84 -11.27 13.71
N SER A 313 -6.74 -12.27 13.76
CA SER A 313 -6.49 -13.49 14.53
C SER A 313 -5.33 -14.31 13.95
N ILE A 314 -5.20 -14.34 12.63
CA ILE A 314 -4.05 -14.95 11.93
C ILE A 314 -2.77 -14.15 12.21
N MET A 315 -2.85 -12.82 12.10
CA MET A 315 -1.73 -11.91 12.33
C MET A 315 -1.18 -12.01 13.76
N ALA A 316 -2.05 -12.03 14.76
CA ALA A 316 -1.71 -12.10 16.18
C ALA A 316 -1.45 -13.53 16.68
N LEU A 317 -1.55 -14.54 15.82
CA LEU A 317 -1.40 -15.97 16.14
C LEU A 317 -2.35 -16.46 17.24
N ILE A 318 -3.60 -16.01 17.20
CA ILE A 318 -4.64 -16.44 18.13
C ILE A 318 -5.66 -17.36 17.46
N ARG A 319 -6.45 -18.06 18.29
CA ARG A 319 -7.50 -18.99 17.84
C ARG A 319 -8.87 -18.34 17.63
N GLY A 320 -8.88 -17.03 17.37
CA GLY A 320 -10.10 -16.24 17.25
C GLY A 320 -10.95 -16.33 18.52
N SER A 321 -12.28 -16.29 18.35
CA SER A 321 -13.26 -16.30 19.44
C SER A 321 -13.22 -17.57 20.31
N GLY A 322 -12.68 -18.68 19.80
CA GLY A 322 -12.49 -19.92 20.57
C GLY A 322 -11.22 -19.96 21.42
N GLY A 323 -10.44 -18.87 21.46
CA GLY A 323 -9.22 -18.77 22.26
C GLY A 323 -9.48 -18.28 23.68
N LYS A 324 -8.71 -18.77 24.65
CA LYS A 324 -8.74 -18.32 26.06
C LYS A 324 -8.46 -16.83 26.25
N LYS A 325 -7.83 -16.21 25.26
CA LYS A 325 -7.48 -14.78 25.23
C LYS A 325 -7.75 -14.30 23.80
N PRO A 326 -8.99 -13.94 23.46
CA PRO A 326 -9.41 -13.71 22.07
C PRO A 326 -9.07 -12.31 21.56
N CYS A 327 -8.75 -11.33 22.41
CA CYS A 327 -8.35 -10.01 21.94
C CYS A 327 -7.04 -10.07 21.13
N THR A 328 -6.99 -9.37 20.00
CA THR A 328 -5.82 -9.27 19.11
C THR A 328 -4.76 -8.30 19.63
N ILE A 329 -5.10 -7.48 20.64
CA ILE A 329 -4.25 -6.42 21.20
C ILE A 329 -3.68 -6.82 22.57
N CYS A 330 -4.52 -7.35 23.46
CA CYS A 330 -4.16 -7.66 24.85
C CYS A 330 -4.47 -9.10 25.24
N LEU A 331 -4.05 -9.46 26.45
CA LEU A 331 -4.17 -10.78 27.05
C LEU A 331 -5.41 -10.96 27.93
N VAL A 332 -6.46 -10.17 27.69
CA VAL A 332 -7.76 -10.30 28.39
C VAL A 332 -8.31 -11.72 28.25
N PRO A 333 -8.70 -12.37 29.36
CA PRO A 333 -9.41 -13.65 29.32
C PRO A 333 -10.73 -13.58 28.55
N ASP A 334 -11.18 -14.71 28.01
CA ASP A 334 -12.43 -14.79 27.25
C ASP A 334 -13.67 -14.40 28.07
N ASP A 335 -13.66 -14.73 29.36
CA ASP A 335 -14.71 -14.43 30.34
C ASP A 335 -14.59 -13.04 30.99
N GLU A 336 -13.62 -12.21 30.59
CA GLU A 336 -13.41 -10.87 31.16
C GLU A 336 -13.49 -9.71 30.16
N GLN A 337 -13.82 -10.00 28.89
CA GLN A 337 -13.89 -8.99 27.82
C GLN A 337 -14.89 -7.86 28.08
N TYR A 338 -15.88 -8.07 28.95
CA TYR A 338 -16.86 -7.03 29.33
C TYR A 338 -16.31 -6.02 30.35
N LYS A 339 -15.15 -6.29 30.98
CA LYS A 339 -14.52 -5.41 31.98
C LYS A 339 -13.68 -4.33 31.28
N LEU A 340 -14.33 -3.23 30.89
CA LEU A 340 -13.73 -2.15 30.09
C LEU A 340 -12.82 -1.20 30.89
N ASP A 341 -12.89 -1.26 32.22
CA ASP A 341 -12.14 -0.44 33.17
C ASP A 341 -10.81 -1.07 33.61
N VAL A 342 -10.55 -2.31 33.19
CA VAL A 342 -9.32 -3.05 33.52
C VAL A 342 -8.34 -2.99 32.36
N GLU A 343 -7.11 -2.56 32.64
CA GLU A 343 -6.02 -2.64 31.68
C GLU A 343 -5.37 -4.04 31.74
N TYR A 344 -5.43 -4.75 30.62
CA TYR A 344 -4.76 -6.04 30.45
C TYR A 344 -3.42 -5.87 29.75
N GLU A 345 -2.47 -6.74 30.08
CA GLU A 345 -1.17 -6.80 29.42
C GLU A 345 -1.32 -6.88 27.90
N ARG A 346 -0.62 -5.99 27.18
CA ARG A 346 -0.59 -6.01 25.72
C ARG A 346 0.22 -7.19 25.21
N ARG A 347 -0.17 -7.77 24.09
CA ARG A 347 0.59 -8.83 23.43
C ARG A 347 1.96 -8.31 23.04
N SER A 348 3.00 -9.07 23.39
CA SER A 348 4.38 -8.74 23.05
C SER A 348 4.91 -9.61 21.91
N ARG A 349 5.92 -9.10 21.20
CA ARG A 349 6.64 -9.87 20.17
C ARG A 349 7.23 -11.18 20.73
N GLY A 350 7.68 -11.17 21.98
CA GLY A 350 8.21 -12.37 22.64
C GLY A 350 7.15 -13.46 22.80
N GLN A 351 5.94 -13.08 23.20
CA GLN A 351 4.81 -14.00 23.32
C GLN A 351 4.38 -14.58 21.98
N VAL A 352 4.31 -13.74 20.93
CA VAL A 352 3.97 -14.18 19.57
C VAL A 352 5.03 -15.15 19.02
N ARG A 353 6.33 -14.85 19.25
CA ARG A 353 7.44 -15.72 18.83
C ARG A 353 7.48 -17.08 19.52
N ALA A 354 6.97 -17.21 20.74
CA ALA A 354 6.95 -18.49 21.44
C ALA A 354 5.92 -19.48 20.83
N VAL A 355 5.08 -19.02 19.90
CA VAL A 355 4.02 -19.80 19.26
C VAL A 355 4.35 -20.18 17.81
N LEU A 356 5.32 -19.49 17.19
CA LEU A 356 5.92 -19.84 15.90
C LEU A 356 7.09 -20.80 16.12
#